data_AF-A0A914N6W8-F1
#
_entry.id   AF-A0A914N6W8-F1
#
_cell.length_a   1.000
_cell.length_b   1.000
_cell.length_c   1.000
_cell.angle_alpha   90.00
_cell.angle_beta   90.00
_cell.angle_gamma   90.00
#
_symmetry.space_group_name_H-M   'P 1'
#
loop_
_entity.id
_entity.type
_entity.pdbx_description
1 polymer ?
#
loop_
_entity_poly.entity_id
_entity_poly.type
_entity_poly.pdbx_seq_one_letter_code
_entity_poly.pdbx_strand_id
1 'polypeptide(L)'
;ITTKTYQIMKDQIDNNRELRSKIKDDVFIKQQLSLLSPGIDNSEKRFLVHEFTRSAMLLPDFNEYQRLSPLINALVNEVDTNDLLGCSTALEMLADIASYKQENINYFESIGLLQKIYKLFQTTKEDTDMGITHTACIRFFGYLSTTDSNALEKFPIFTSDVFDAIYHFDSLDPLRRKLAFETFAVVTKTIGAKRFLSSENCICFY
;
A
#
# COMPACT_ATOMS: atom_id res chain seq x y z
N ILE A 1 -10.45 8.62 -31.27
CA ILE A 1 -10.49 8.29 -29.82
C ILE A 1 -10.54 6.77 -29.61
N THR A 2 -11.32 6.03 -30.39
CA THR A 2 -11.48 4.56 -30.34
C THR A 2 -10.21 3.73 -30.53
N THR A 3 -9.28 4.13 -31.42
CA THR A 3 -8.06 3.34 -31.72
C THR A 3 -7.05 3.35 -30.56
N LYS A 4 -6.92 4.47 -29.84
CA LYS A 4 -5.96 4.61 -28.73
C LYS A 4 -6.41 3.83 -27.50
N THR A 5 -7.71 3.88 -27.17
CA THR A 5 -8.28 3.09 -26.07
C THR A 5 -8.18 1.60 -26.36
N TYR A 6 -8.45 1.17 -27.59
CA TYR A 6 -8.31 -0.23 -27.98
C TYR A 6 -6.86 -0.73 -27.85
N GLN A 7 -5.89 0.08 -28.28
CA GLN A 7 -4.47 -0.27 -28.15
C GLN A 7 -4.06 -0.42 -26.68
N ILE A 8 -4.44 0.52 -25.81
CA ILE A 8 -4.16 0.45 -24.36
C ILE A 8 -4.74 -0.82 -23.74
N MET A 9 -5.98 -1.16 -24.08
CA MET A 9 -6.62 -2.38 -23.57
C MET A 9 -5.90 -3.64 -24.05
N LYS A 10 -5.49 -3.67 -25.33
CA LYS A 10 -4.75 -4.79 -25.90
C LYS A 10 -3.39 -4.97 -25.22
N ASP A 11 -2.63 -3.89 -25.06
CA ASP A 11 -1.31 -3.92 -24.40
C ASP A 11 -1.44 -4.41 -22.95
N GLN A 12 -2.49 -3.98 -22.23
CA GLN A 12 -2.76 -4.44 -20.88
C GLN A 12 -3.10 -5.94 -20.83
N ILE A 13 -3.86 -6.45 -21.80
CA ILE A 13 -4.19 -7.88 -21.91
C ILE A 13 -2.92 -8.71 -22.16
N ASP A 14 -2.09 -8.26 -23.10
CA ASP A 14 -0.85 -8.95 -23.46
C ASP A 14 0.13 -8.97 -22.28
N ASN A 15 0.30 -7.84 -21.58
CA ASN A 15 1.10 -7.75 -20.36
C ASN A 15 0.57 -8.68 -19.25
N ASN A 16 -0.74 -8.70 -19.03
CA ASN A 16 -1.34 -9.58 -18.03
C ASN A 16 -1.17 -11.07 -18.38
N ARG A 17 -1.16 -11.42 -19.67
CA ARG A 17 -0.88 -12.78 -20.14
C ARG A 17 0.57 -13.17 -19.85
N GLU A 18 1.51 -12.28 -20.12
CA GLU A 18 2.93 -12.50 -19.83
C GLU A 18 3.18 -12.65 -18.33
N LEU A 19 2.60 -11.77 -17.50
CA LEU A 19 2.68 -11.86 -16.03
C LEU A 19 2.20 -13.22 -15.52
N ARG A 20 1.05 -13.71 -16.00
CA ARG A 20 0.54 -15.04 -15.63
C ARG A 20 1.48 -16.18 -16.01
N SER A 21 2.16 -16.07 -17.15
CA SER A 21 3.16 -17.05 -17.56
C SER A 21 4.36 -17.04 -16.61
N LYS A 22 4.88 -15.85 -16.29
CA LYS A 22 6.03 -15.67 -15.39
C LYS A 22 5.76 -16.12 -13.96
N ILE A 23 4.56 -15.86 -13.45
CA ILE A 23 4.12 -16.32 -12.11
C ILE A 23 4.24 -17.85 -11.98
N LYS A 24 3.92 -18.59 -13.05
CA LYS A 24 3.92 -20.06 -13.05
C LYS A 24 5.30 -20.67 -13.32
N ASP A 25 6.30 -19.88 -13.66
CA ASP A 25 7.64 -20.34 -14.00
C ASP A 25 8.57 -20.34 -12.76
N ASP A 26 8.85 -21.52 -12.22
CA ASP A 26 9.74 -21.69 -11.06
C ASP A 26 11.17 -21.19 -11.32
N VAL A 27 11.66 -21.29 -12.55
CA VAL A 27 13.00 -20.82 -12.92
C VAL A 27 13.01 -19.29 -12.87
N PHE A 28 11.98 -18.66 -13.43
CA PHE A 28 11.82 -17.21 -13.38
C PHE A 28 11.74 -16.71 -11.93
N ILE A 29 10.91 -17.32 -11.07
CA ILE A 29 10.78 -16.91 -9.66
C ILE A 29 12.12 -17.04 -8.91
N LYS A 30 12.86 -18.13 -9.13
CA LYS A 30 14.20 -18.29 -8.55
C LYS A 30 15.19 -17.23 -9.04
N GLN A 31 15.12 -16.86 -10.31
CA GLN A 31 15.93 -15.76 -10.84
C GLN A 31 15.58 -14.43 -10.17
N GLN A 32 14.29 -14.10 -10.01
CA GLN A 32 13.87 -12.89 -9.28
C GLN A 32 14.39 -12.87 -7.85
N LEU A 33 14.34 -14.00 -7.14
CA LEU A 33 14.88 -14.11 -5.79
C LEU A 33 16.38 -13.86 -5.73
N SER A 34 17.14 -14.33 -6.72
CA SER A 34 18.59 -14.09 -6.79
C SER A 34 18.95 -12.61 -6.97
N LEU A 35 18.02 -11.79 -7.47
CA LEU A 35 18.20 -10.36 -7.68
C LEU A 35 17.91 -9.51 -6.43
N LEU A 36 17.44 -10.10 -5.32
CA LEU A 36 17.09 -9.39 -4.08
C LEU A 36 18.27 -9.20 -3.11
N SER A 37 19.50 -9.07 -3.62
CA SER A 37 20.67 -8.83 -2.77
C SER A 37 20.58 -7.46 -2.06
N PRO A 38 20.92 -7.36 -0.77
CA PRO A 38 20.92 -6.08 -0.05
C PRO A 38 22.01 -5.13 -0.57
N GLY A 39 21.81 -3.82 -0.42
CA GLY A 39 22.77 -2.77 -0.81
C GLY A 39 22.24 -1.79 -1.88
N ILE A 40 22.86 -0.60 -1.94
CA ILE A 40 22.46 0.52 -2.81
C ILE A 40 22.66 0.18 -4.29
N ASP A 41 23.75 -0.51 -4.64
CA ASP A 41 24.10 -0.88 -6.02
C ASP A 41 23.08 -1.85 -6.65
N ASN A 42 22.21 -2.44 -5.83
CA ASN A 42 21.19 -3.38 -6.25
C ASN A 42 19.76 -2.82 -6.11
N SER A 43 19.62 -1.53 -5.79
CA SER A 43 18.33 -0.84 -5.58
C SER A 43 17.41 -0.94 -6.80
N GLU A 44 17.93 -0.72 -8.01
CA GLU A 44 17.15 -0.81 -9.26
C GLU A 44 16.59 -2.23 -9.48
N LYS A 45 17.44 -3.26 -9.30
CA LYS A 45 17.02 -4.66 -9.45
C LYS A 45 16.01 -5.06 -8.38
N ARG A 46 16.24 -4.67 -7.12
CA ARG A 46 15.26 -4.86 -6.02
C ARG A 46 13.92 -4.22 -6.38
N PHE A 47 13.94 -2.96 -6.81
CA PHE A 47 12.74 -2.25 -7.25
C PHE A 47 11.99 -3.00 -8.34
N LEU A 48 12.68 -3.49 -9.38
CA LEU A 48 12.04 -4.25 -10.47
C LEU A 48 11.43 -5.57 -10.00
N VAL A 49 12.06 -6.27 -9.05
CA VAL A 49 11.51 -7.49 -8.45
C VAL A 49 10.24 -7.16 -7.65
N HIS A 50 10.26 -6.08 -6.87
CA HIS A 50 9.11 -5.62 -6.10
C HIS A 50 7.97 -5.15 -7.00
N GLU A 51 8.29 -4.47 -8.10
CA GLU A 51 7.31 -4.03 -9.09
C GLU A 51 6.67 -5.22 -9.83
N PHE A 52 7.45 -6.26 -10.14
CA PHE A 52 6.90 -7.53 -10.63
C PHE A 52 5.94 -8.15 -9.62
N THR A 53 6.32 -8.18 -8.35
CA THR A 53 5.51 -8.74 -7.25
C THR A 53 4.20 -7.98 -7.10
N ARG A 54 4.26 -6.64 -7.09
CA ARG A 54 3.10 -5.76 -7.09
C ARG A 54 2.20 -6.03 -8.30
N SER A 55 2.77 -6.01 -9.50
CA SER A 55 2.02 -6.24 -10.74
C SER A 55 1.31 -7.59 -10.77
N ALA A 56 1.95 -8.64 -10.24
CA ALA A 56 1.34 -9.96 -10.10
C ALA A 56 0.13 -9.93 -9.15
N MET A 57 0.25 -9.30 -7.99
CA MET A 57 -0.83 -9.18 -6.99
C MET A 57 -1.99 -8.26 -7.42
N LEU A 58 -1.75 -7.40 -8.41
CA LEU A 58 -2.74 -6.55 -9.06
C LEU A 58 -3.46 -7.26 -10.24
N LEU A 59 -3.19 -8.54 -10.51
CA LEU A 59 -4.01 -9.30 -11.44
C LEU A 59 -5.39 -9.62 -10.82
N PRO A 60 -6.50 -9.45 -11.55
CA PRO A 60 -7.85 -9.72 -11.04
C PRO A 60 -7.99 -11.14 -10.48
N ASP A 61 -7.44 -12.11 -11.19
CA ASP A 61 -7.49 -13.55 -10.93
C ASP A 61 -6.30 -14.08 -10.11
N PHE A 62 -5.44 -13.21 -9.56
CA PHE A 62 -4.30 -13.65 -8.75
C PHE A 62 -4.75 -14.44 -7.53
N ASN A 63 -4.23 -15.67 -7.38
CA ASN A 63 -4.44 -16.56 -6.23
C ASN A 63 -3.17 -17.33 -5.83
N GLU A 64 -2.00 -16.97 -6.37
CA GLU A 64 -0.73 -17.69 -6.21
C GLU A 64 0.09 -17.20 -5.00
N TYR A 65 -0.58 -16.80 -3.91
CA TYR A 65 0.06 -16.19 -2.73
C TYR A 65 1.14 -17.08 -2.12
N GLN A 66 0.90 -18.39 -2.02
CA GLN A 66 1.88 -19.32 -1.46
C GLN A 66 3.14 -19.40 -2.33
N ARG A 67 2.95 -19.46 -3.65
CA ARG A 67 4.04 -19.54 -4.63
C ARG A 67 4.87 -18.26 -4.67
N LEU A 68 4.22 -17.09 -4.63
CA LEU A 68 4.91 -15.79 -4.59
C LEU A 68 5.34 -15.38 -3.19
N SER A 69 5.03 -16.15 -2.14
CA SER A 69 5.33 -15.78 -0.75
C SER A 69 6.79 -15.38 -0.51
N PRO A 70 7.83 -15.98 -1.13
CA PRO A 70 9.20 -15.53 -0.92
C PRO A 70 9.44 -14.10 -1.44
N LEU A 71 8.85 -13.74 -2.58
CA LEU A 71 8.93 -12.39 -3.16
C LEU A 71 8.08 -11.39 -2.38
N ILE A 72 6.88 -11.79 -1.95
CA ILE A 72 6.02 -10.95 -1.12
C ILE A 72 6.68 -10.67 0.23
N ASN A 73 7.27 -11.69 0.87
CA ASN A 73 8.00 -11.52 2.12
C ASN A 73 9.21 -10.60 1.95
N ALA A 74 9.91 -10.67 0.80
CA ALA A 74 10.98 -9.74 0.52
C ALA A 74 10.47 -8.29 0.45
N LEU A 75 9.37 -8.02 -0.26
CA LEU A 75 8.73 -6.70 -0.27
C LEU A 75 8.29 -6.24 1.14
N VAL A 76 7.72 -7.14 1.93
CA VAL A 76 7.31 -6.84 3.32
C VAL A 76 8.52 -6.53 4.21
N ASN A 77 9.66 -7.18 3.96
CA ASN A 77 10.89 -6.93 4.71
C ASN A 77 11.53 -5.57 4.40
N GLU A 78 11.21 -4.97 3.25
CA GLU A 78 11.61 -3.59 2.95
C GLU A 78 10.93 -2.56 3.85
N VAL A 79 9.83 -2.93 4.53
CA VAL A 79 9.22 -2.11 5.59
C VAL A 79 10.11 -2.17 6.83
N ASP A 80 11.24 -1.46 6.77
CA ASP A 80 12.31 -1.36 7.76
C ASP A 80 12.79 0.10 7.86
N THR A 81 12.91 0.61 9.08
CA THR A 81 13.32 1.99 9.37
C THR A 81 14.79 2.30 9.04
N ASN A 82 15.63 1.29 8.80
CA ASN A 82 17.04 1.47 8.43
C ASN A 82 17.22 1.98 6.99
N ASP A 83 16.25 1.75 6.11
CA ASP A 83 16.22 2.23 4.71
C ASP A 83 14.91 3.00 4.48
N LEU A 84 14.87 4.28 4.86
CA LEU A 84 13.64 5.10 4.79
C LEU A 84 13.07 5.19 3.38
N LEU A 85 13.93 5.26 2.36
CA LEU A 85 13.50 5.35 0.97
C LEU A 85 12.93 4.01 0.50
N GLY A 86 13.64 2.91 0.76
CA GLY A 86 13.16 1.55 0.47
C GLY A 86 11.83 1.26 1.18
N CYS A 87 11.71 1.64 2.45
CA CYS A 87 10.50 1.51 3.24
C CYS A 87 9.34 2.31 2.66
N SER A 88 9.57 3.58 2.28
CA SER A 88 8.53 4.41 1.65
C SER A 88 8.05 3.81 0.34
N THR A 89 8.98 3.37 -0.53
CA THR A 89 8.63 2.73 -1.80
C THR A 89 7.85 1.43 -1.59
N ALA A 90 8.26 0.60 -0.63
CA ALA A 90 7.55 -0.63 -0.30
C ALA A 90 6.14 -0.35 0.22
N LEU A 91 5.97 0.63 1.10
CA LEU A 91 4.66 1.05 1.60
C LEU A 91 3.74 1.54 0.48
N GLU A 92 4.25 2.30 -0.50
CA GLU A 92 3.48 2.72 -1.68
C GLU A 92 3.03 1.52 -2.51
N MET A 93 3.93 0.58 -2.81
CA MET A 93 3.57 -0.63 -3.55
C MET A 93 2.53 -1.48 -2.80
N LEU A 94 2.67 -1.63 -1.48
CA LEU A 94 1.73 -2.34 -0.63
C LEU A 94 0.37 -1.63 -0.54
N ALA A 95 0.35 -0.29 -0.56
CA ALA A 95 -0.88 0.51 -0.58
C ALA A 95 -1.70 0.25 -1.85
N ASP A 96 -1.03 0.21 -3.01
CA ASP A 96 -1.67 -0.12 -4.27
C ASP A 96 -2.29 -1.53 -4.22
N ILE A 97 -1.53 -2.52 -3.73
CA ILE A 97 -2.00 -3.90 -3.59
C ILE A 97 -3.21 -3.98 -2.64
N ALA A 98 -3.19 -3.26 -1.51
CA ALA A 98 -4.28 -3.21 -0.53
C ALA A 98 -5.55 -2.54 -1.10
N SER A 99 -5.40 -1.54 -1.95
CA SER A 99 -6.53 -0.84 -2.58
C SER A 99 -7.23 -1.63 -3.70
N TYR A 100 -6.67 -2.78 -4.10
CA TYR A 100 -7.12 -3.50 -5.29
C TYR A 100 -8.25 -4.49 -5.04
N LYS A 101 -8.10 -5.41 -4.07
CA LYS A 101 -9.10 -6.46 -3.76
C LYS A 101 -8.99 -6.99 -2.33
N GLN A 102 -10.11 -7.46 -1.79
CA GLN A 102 -10.22 -7.91 -0.40
C GLN A 102 -9.31 -9.12 -0.09
N GLU A 103 -9.09 -10.00 -1.06
CA GLU A 103 -8.22 -11.18 -0.89
C GLU A 103 -6.77 -10.78 -0.56
N ASN A 104 -6.29 -9.65 -1.10
CA ASN A 104 -4.95 -9.14 -0.79
C ASN A 104 -4.87 -8.71 0.68
N ILE A 105 -5.91 -8.06 1.20
CA ILE A 105 -6.00 -7.64 2.61
C ILE A 105 -6.03 -8.86 3.52
N ASN A 106 -6.86 -9.85 3.20
CA ASN A 106 -6.94 -11.09 3.98
C ASN A 106 -5.58 -11.79 4.05
N TYR A 107 -4.83 -11.79 2.94
CA TYR A 107 -3.47 -12.32 2.93
C TYR A 107 -2.52 -11.47 3.80
N PHE A 108 -2.54 -10.14 3.66
CA PHE A 108 -1.75 -9.22 4.50
C PHE A 108 -2.03 -9.36 5.99
N GLU A 109 -3.29 -9.58 6.37
CA GLU A 109 -3.70 -9.85 7.74
C GLU A 109 -3.13 -11.19 8.23
N SER A 110 -3.19 -12.24 7.39
CA SER A 110 -2.66 -13.58 7.71
C SER A 110 -1.15 -13.61 7.95
N ILE A 111 -0.38 -12.74 7.29
CA ILE A 111 1.08 -12.64 7.46
C ILE A 111 1.48 -11.55 8.49
N GLY A 112 0.51 -10.91 9.15
CA GLY A 112 0.75 -9.89 10.17
C GLY A 112 1.24 -8.54 9.64
N LEU A 113 1.16 -8.28 8.33
CA LEU A 113 1.65 -7.05 7.70
C LEU A 113 0.92 -5.80 8.23
N LEU A 114 -0.40 -5.86 8.36
CA LEU A 114 -1.19 -4.70 8.79
C LEU A 114 -0.77 -4.22 10.18
N GLN A 115 -0.49 -5.15 11.08
CA GLN A 115 0.00 -4.84 12.43
C GLN A 115 1.44 -4.33 12.42
N LYS A 116 2.30 -4.85 11.53
CA LYS A 116 3.67 -4.34 11.33
C LYS A 116 3.65 -2.87 10.91
N ILE A 117 2.84 -2.53 9.90
CA ILE A 117 2.72 -1.14 9.40
C ILE A 117 2.06 -0.24 10.44
N TYR A 118 1.10 -0.73 11.22
CA TYR A 118 0.46 0.08 12.26
C TYR A 118 1.43 0.46 13.39
N LYS A 119 2.29 -0.48 13.82
CA LYS A 119 3.37 -0.18 14.77
C LYS A 119 4.39 0.80 14.21
N LEU A 120 4.75 0.65 12.93
CA LEU A 120 5.60 1.61 12.25
C LEU A 120 4.97 3.01 12.24
N PHE A 121 3.69 3.12 11.88
CA PHE A 121 2.96 4.38 11.89
C PHE A 121 3.00 5.07 13.25
N GLN A 122 2.71 4.34 14.33
CA GLN A 122 2.81 4.85 15.71
C GLN A 122 4.21 5.40 16.02
N THR A 123 5.26 4.65 15.64
CA THR A 123 6.65 5.06 15.87
C THR A 123 6.99 6.34 15.08
N THR A 124 6.59 6.39 13.81
CA THR A 124 6.89 7.53 12.92
C THR A 124 6.11 8.80 13.28
N LYS A 125 5.02 8.69 14.05
CA LYS A 125 4.24 9.84 14.53
C LYS A 125 4.99 10.60 15.63
N GLU A 126 5.79 9.89 16.43
CA GLU A 126 6.55 10.46 17.55
C GLU A 126 7.92 11.02 17.11
N ASP A 127 8.44 10.58 15.96
CA ASP A 127 9.77 10.92 15.44
C ASP A 127 9.70 11.92 14.27
N THR A 128 10.26 13.12 14.47
CA THR A 128 10.28 14.19 13.46
C THR A 128 11.13 13.86 12.24
N ASP A 129 12.11 12.97 12.36
CA ASP A 129 13.03 12.63 11.27
C ASP A 129 12.41 11.59 10.31
N MET A 130 11.29 10.97 10.71
CA MET A 130 10.61 9.90 9.98
C MET A 130 9.48 10.39 9.06
N GLY A 131 9.40 11.70 8.77
CA GLY A 131 8.26 12.32 8.08
C GLY A 131 7.89 11.70 6.72
N ILE A 132 8.88 11.22 5.96
CA ILE A 132 8.64 10.53 4.67
C ILE A 132 7.94 9.19 4.90
N THR A 133 8.46 8.37 5.82
CA THR A 133 7.87 7.07 6.18
C THR A 133 6.49 7.24 6.83
N HIS A 134 6.32 8.27 7.66
CA HIS A 134 5.02 8.62 8.24
C HIS A 134 3.98 8.92 7.15
N THR A 135 4.37 9.73 6.16
CA THR A 135 3.52 10.05 4.99
C THR A 135 3.15 8.79 4.21
N ALA A 136 4.09 7.88 3.99
CA ALA A 136 3.84 6.61 3.32
C ALA A 136 2.88 5.71 4.10
N CYS A 137 2.98 5.68 5.43
CA CYS A 137 2.03 4.96 6.29
C CYS A 137 0.61 5.53 6.20
N ILE A 138 0.46 6.86 6.23
CA ILE A 138 -0.84 7.54 6.04
C ILE A 138 -1.46 7.14 4.70
N ARG A 139 -0.67 7.15 3.63
CA ARG A 139 -1.12 6.71 2.29
C ARG A 139 -1.55 5.24 2.30
N PHE A 140 -0.76 4.35 2.91
CA PHE A 140 -1.10 2.94 3.02
C PHE A 140 -2.47 2.73 3.67
N PHE A 141 -2.73 3.31 4.84
CA PHE A 141 -4.00 3.15 5.53
C PHE A 141 -5.16 3.84 4.82
N GLY A 142 -4.92 4.98 4.18
CA GLY A 142 -5.91 5.64 3.32
C GLY A 142 -6.37 4.72 2.19
N TYR A 143 -5.43 4.12 1.46
CA TYR A 143 -5.71 3.19 0.37
C TYR A 143 -6.29 1.85 0.86
N LEU A 144 -5.86 1.35 2.02
CA LEU A 144 -6.47 0.18 2.65
C LEU A 144 -7.96 0.39 2.90
N SER A 145 -8.35 1.58 3.37
CA SER A 145 -9.74 1.93 3.68
C SER A 145 -10.67 1.96 2.47
N THR A 146 -10.12 2.00 1.24
CA THR A 146 -10.94 1.94 0.02
C THR A 146 -11.50 0.56 -0.24
N THR A 147 -10.84 -0.47 0.30
CA THR A 147 -11.21 -1.87 0.11
C THR A 147 -11.77 -2.47 1.40
N ASP A 148 -11.14 -2.21 2.55
CA ASP A 148 -11.64 -2.61 3.87
C ASP A 148 -12.24 -1.40 4.60
N SER A 149 -13.58 -1.28 4.58
CA SER A 149 -14.26 -0.19 5.29
C SER A 149 -14.07 -0.23 6.81
N ASN A 150 -13.72 -1.38 7.38
CA ASN A 150 -13.48 -1.51 8.82
C ASN A 150 -12.09 -1.02 9.20
N ALA A 151 -11.22 -0.66 8.25
CA ALA A 151 -9.88 -0.15 8.52
C ALA A 151 -9.89 1.08 9.46
N LEU A 152 -10.89 1.96 9.33
CA LEU A 152 -11.01 3.15 10.19
C LEU A 152 -11.27 2.81 11.66
N GLU A 153 -11.99 1.71 11.90
CA GLU A 153 -12.24 1.20 13.25
C GLU A 153 -11.05 0.38 13.77
N LYS A 154 -10.43 -0.43 12.89
CA LYS A 154 -9.28 -1.29 13.21
C LYS A 154 -8.02 -0.48 13.56
N PHE A 155 -7.85 0.71 12.97
CA PHE A 155 -6.65 1.54 13.12
C PHE A 155 -6.99 2.95 13.64
N PRO A 156 -7.46 3.07 14.90
CA PRO A 156 -8.03 4.32 15.43
C PRO A 156 -7.02 5.47 15.53
N ILE A 157 -5.72 5.20 15.70
CA ILE A 157 -4.71 6.27 15.74
C ILE A 157 -4.55 6.89 14.35
N PHE A 158 -4.60 6.08 13.28
CA PHE A 158 -4.58 6.59 11.91
C PHE A 158 -5.82 7.46 11.65
N THR A 159 -6.99 6.96 12.05
CA THR A 159 -8.24 7.70 11.92
C THR A 159 -8.14 9.05 12.64
N SER A 160 -7.77 9.06 13.93
CA SER A 160 -7.56 10.28 14.70
C SER A 160 -6.60 11.23 14.00
N ASP A 161 -5.46 10.74 13.52
CA ASP A 161 -4.44 11.57 12.88
C ASP A 161 -4.94 12.29 11.61
N VAL A 162 -5.73 11.59 10.79
CA VAL A 162 -6.36 12.19 9.60
C VAL A 162 -7.39 13.25 10.00
N PHE A 163 -8.23 12.98 11.01
CA PHE A 163 -9.23 13.95 11.48
C PHE A 163 -8.59 15.16 12.14
N ASP A 164 -7.60 14.95 12.99
CA ASP A 164 -6.83 16.01 13.64
C ASP A 164 -6.16 16.93 12.59
N ALA A 165 -5.60 16.34 11.53
CA ALA A 165 -5.00 17.08 10.44
C ALA A 165 -6.03 17.90 9.63
N ILE A 166 -7.23 17.39 9.43
CA ILE A 166 -8.33 18.12 8.77
C ILE A 166 -8.89 19.22 9.68
N TYR A 167 -9.01 18.96 10.98
CA TYR A 167 -9.51 19.96 11.93
C TYR A 167 -8.54 21.14 12.07
N HIS A 168 -7.24 20.85 12.14
CA HIS A 168 -6.18 21.85 12.27
C HIS A 168 -5.58 22.25 10.91
N PHE A 169 -6.31 22.08 9.82
CA PHE A 169 -5.82 22.22 8.44
C PHE A 169 -5.07 23.54 8.19
N ASP A 170 -5.59 24.66 8.71
CA ASP A 170 -4.99 25.99 8.55
C ASP A 170 -3.67 26.17 9.33
N SER A 171 -3.36 25.31 10.28
CA SER A 171 -2.09 25.33 11.01
C SER A 171 -1.00 24.46 10.37
N LEU A 172 -1.36 23.59 9.43
CA LEU A 172 -0.44 22.70 8.75
C LEU A 172 0.36 23.42 7.66
N ASP A 173 1.58 22.94 7.39
CA ASP A 173 2.35 23.36 6.22
C ASP A 173 1.71 22.85 4.91
N PRO A 174 2.06 23.41 3.74
CA PRO A 174 1.42 23.06 2.48
C PRO A 174 1.49 21.57 2.10
N LEU A 175 2.55 20.86 2.45
CA LEU A 175 2.70 19.43 2.13
C LEU A 175 1.76 18.60 3.00
N ARG A 176 1.71 18.89 4.32
CA ARG A 176 0.79 18.23 5.25
C ARG A 176 -0.68 18.52 4.92
N ARG A 177 -1.01 19.75 4.51
CA ARG A 177 -2.35 20.09 4.01
C ARG A 177 -2.74 19.23 2.81
N LYS A 178 -1.85 19.14 1.81
CA LYS A 178 -2.09 18.31 0.63
C LYS A 178 -2.33 16.86 1.03
N LEU A 179 -1.47 16.29 1.88
CA LEU A 179 -1.60 14.91 2.34
C LEU A 179 -2.90 14.66 3.11
N ALA A 180 -3.26 15.55 4.04
CA ALA A 180 -4.49 15.46 4.81
C ALA A 180 -5.72 15.44 3.88
N PHE A 181 -5.76 16.38 2.93
CA PHE A 181 -6.86 16.47 1.97
C PHE A 181 -6.94 15.27 1.04
N GLU A 182 -5.82 14.82 0.47
CA GLU A 182 -5.78 13.62 -0.39
C GLU A 182 -6.24 12.38 0.38
N THR A 183 -5.75 12.18 1.59
CA THR A 183 -6.12 11.04 2.43
C THR A 183 -7.59 11.07 2.80
N PHE A 184 -8.10 12.22 3.25
CA PHE A 184 -9.51 12.39 3.57
C PHE A 184 -10.42 12.14 2.36
N ALA A 185 -10.02 12.65 1.18
CA ALA A 185 -10.73 12.40 -0.07
C ALA A 185 -10.73 10.91 -0.45
N VAL A 186 -9.64 10.17 -0.18
CA VAL A 186 -9.55 8.73 -0.42
C VAL A 186 -10.46 7.97 0.54
N VAL A 187 -10.35 8.24 1.84
CA VAL A 187 -11.14 7.58 2.89
C VAL A 187 -12.63 7.76 2.61
N THR A 188 -13.07 8.97 2.29
CA THR A 188 -14.49 9.30 2.07
C THR A 188 -15.09 8.75 0.76
N LYS A 189 -14.32 8.07 -0.10
CA LYS A 189 -14.83 7.48 -1.36
C LYS A 189 -15.82 6.34 -1.12
N THR A 190 -15.63 5.54 -0.08
CA THR A 190 -16.44 4.32 0.12
C THR A 190 -17.71 4.61 0.91
N ILE A 191 -18.78 3.85 0.64
CA ILE A 191 -20.03 3.94 1.41
C ILE A 191 -19.80 3.56 2.87
N GLY A 192 -18.94 2.55 3.12
CA GLY A 192 -18.59 2.12 4.47
C GLY A 192 -17.93 3.22 5.28
N ALA A 193 -16.94 3.91 4.69
CA ALA A 193 -16.32 5.06 5.34
C ALA A 193 -17.33 6.19 5.60
N LYS A 194 -18.19 6.55 4.63
CA LYS A 194 -19.24 7.57 4.85
C LYS A 194 -20.17 7.21 6.00
N ARG A 195 -20.52 5.93 6.15
CA ARG A 195 -21.33 5.46 7.29
C ARG A 195 -20.58 5.59 8.60
N PHE A 196 -19.31 5.22 8.64
CA PHE A 196 -18.44 5.42 9.80
C PHE A 196 -18.41 6.91 10.21
N LEU A 197 -18.23 7.83 9.25
CA LEU A 197 -18.24 9.28 9.51
C LEU A 197 -19.59 9.82 9.97
N SER A 198 -20.68 9.19 9.55
CA SER A 198 -22.04 9.58 9.94
C SER A 198 -22.48 8.94 11.26
N SER A 199 -21.66 8.06 11.83
CA SER A 199 -21.96 7.33 13.06
C SER A 199 -21.51 8.10 14.31
N GLU A 200 -22.12 7.79 15.46
CA GLU A 200 -21.72 8.36 16.75
C GLU A 200 -20.25 8.05 17.12
N ASN A 201 -19.66 7.00 16.54
CA ASN A 201 -18.24 6.67 16.72
C ASN A 201 -17.31 7.76 16.17
N CYS A 202 -17.71 8.50 15.13
CA CYS A 202 -16.95 9.66 14.64
C CYS A 202 -17.11 10.88 15.55
N ILE A 203 -18.24 11.00 16.25
CA ILE A 203 -18.53 12.10 17.18
C ILE A 203 -17.65 12.00 18.43
N CYS A 204 -17.25 10.79 18.84
CA CYS A 204 -16.36 10.58 19.99
C CYS A 204 -14.86 10.88 19.72
N PHE A 205 -14.47 11.22 18.48
CA PHE A 205 -13.14 11.77 18.19
C PHE A 205 -13.07 13.29 18.41
N TYR A 206 -14.14 13.89 18.95
CA TYR A 206 -14.24 15.31 19.33
C TYR A 206 -14.43 15.48 20.83
#